data_AF-C3YYB8-F1
#
_entry.id   AF-C3YYB8-F1
#
_cell.length_a   1.000
_cell.length_b   1.000
_cell.length_c   1.000
_cell.angle_alpha   90.00
_cell.angle_beta   90.00
_cell.angle_gamma   90.00
#
_symmetry.space_group_name_H-M   'P 1'
#
loop_
_entity.id
_entity.type
_entity.pdbx_description
1 polymer ?
#
loop_
_entity_poly.entity_id
_entity_poly.type
_entity_poly.pdbx_seq_one_letter_code
_entity_poly.pdbx_strand_id
1 'polypeptide(L)'
;ECYTGKGETYRGTTSLTWTGHTCQKWSSQKPYTHKFTPEAYPNSDLTNNYCRNPNPAHDHAPWCYTTSPKKRWAFCAIPKCLNSK
;
A
#
# COMPACT_ATOMS: atom_id res chain seq x y z
N GLU A 1 -1.72 -4.01 -13.92
CA GLU A 1 -0.68 -3.16 -13.30
C GLU A 1 0.32 -4.05 -12.54
N CYS A 2 1.58 -3.64 -12.39
CA CYS A 2 2.61 -4.39 -11.68
C CYS A 2 3.53 -3.44 -10.91
N TYR A 3 4.37 -3.96 -10.01
CA TYR A 3 5.40 -3.16 -9.33
C TYR A 3 6.82 -3.69 -9.60
N THR A 4 7.81 -2.78 -9.64
CA THR A 4 9.24 -3.11 -9.73
C THR A 4 9.92 -2.98 -8.36
N GLY A 5 11.06 -3.66 -8.18
CA GLY A 5 11.84 -3.61 -6.93
C GLY A 5 11.01 -3.98 -5.70
N LYS A 6 10.90 -3.04 -4.75
CA LYS A 6 10.05 -3.14 -3.54
C LYS A 6 8.72 -2.36 -3.66
N GLY A 7 8.44 -1.79 -4.82
CA GLY A 7 7.19 -1.06 -5.09
C GLY A 7 7.10 0.35 -4.51
N GLU A 8 8.23 0.98 -4.16
CA GLU A 8 8.29 2.38 -3.72
C GLU A 8 7.73 3.34 -4.79
N THR A 9 8.01 3.06 -6.06
CA THR A 9 7.55 3.84 -7.21
C THR A 9 6.23 3.35 -7.80
N TYR A 10 5.56 2.38 -7.17
CA TYR A 10 4.25 1.92 -7.64
C TYR A 10 3.22 3.05 -7.51
N ARG A 11 2.53 3.37 -8.61
CA ARG A 11 1.51 4.43 -8.69
C ARG A 11 0.16 3.94 -9.22
N GLY A 12 -0.02 2.62 -9.33
CA GLY A 12 -1.31 2.05 -9.74
C GLY A 12 -2.40 2.22 -8.69
N THR A 13 -3.61 1.80 -9.03
CA THR A 13 -4.83 2.09 -8.25
C THR A 13 -5.38 0.88 -7.49
N THR A 14 -4.62 -0.20 -7.38
CA THR A 14 -5.03 -1.37 -6.59
C THR A 14 -5.28 -0.96 -5.14
N SER A 15 -6.44 -1.35 -4.60
CA SER A 15 -6.89 -1.03 -3.24
C SER A 15 -7.41 -2.26 -2.47
N LEU A 16 -6.88 -3.44 -2.81
CA LEU A 16 -7.21 -4.71 -2.19
C LEU A 16 -5.95 -5.48 -1.79
N THR A 17 -6.00 -6.11 -0.62
CA THR A 17 -4.94 -7.01 -0.16
C THR A 17 -4.96 -8.32 -0.93
N TRP A 18 -3.88 -9.11 -0.83
CA TRP A 18 -3.82 -10.46 -1.43
C TRP A 18 -4.91 -11.43 -0.90
N THR A 19 -5.44 -11.16 0.30
CA THR A 19 -6.57 -11.89 0.90
C THR A 19 -7.93 -11.24 0.65
N GLY A 20 -8.01 -10.21 -0.19
CA GLY A 20 -9.27 -9.55 -0.56
C GLY A 20 -9.82 -8.55 0.46
N HIS A 21 -9.02 -8.06 1.42
CA HIS A 21 -9.47 -6.99 2.30
C HIS A 21 -9.37 -5.62 1.62
N THR A 22 -10.41 -4.81 1.76
CA THR A 22 -10.42 -3.42 1.28
C THR A 22 -9.42 -2.57 2.06
N CYS A 23 -8.63 -1.79 1.33
CA CYS A 23 -7.68 -0.86 1.93
C CYS A 23 -8.39 0.33 2.61
N GLN A 24 -7.87 0.74 3.76
CA GLN A 24 -8.17 2.00 4.42
C GLN A 24 -7.47 3.16 3.68
N LYS A 25 -8.13 4.32 3.61
CA LYS A 25 -7.49 5.53 3.06
C LYS A 25 -6.31 5.96 3.94
N TRP A 26 -5.19 6.35 3.34
CA TRP A 26 -4.00 6.78 4.09
C TRP A 26 -4.20 8.06 4.91
N SER A 27 -5.13 8.92 4.50
CA SER A 27 -5.53 10.09 5.29
C SER A 27 -6.51 9.76 6.42
N SER A 28 -7.12 8.57 6.41
CA SER A 28 -8.05 8.13 7.46
C SER A 28 -7.28 7.58 8.65
N GLN A 29 -7.69 7.94 9.86
CA GLN A 29 -7.20 7.34 11.11
C GLN A 29 -8.15 6.28 11.68
N LYS A 30 -9.13 5.82 10.87
CA LYS A 30 -10.10 4.77 11.20
C LYS A 30 -10.21 3.73 10.08
N PRO A 31 -10.39 2.43 10.41
CA PRO A 31 -10.42 1.86 11.78
C PRO A 31 -9.06 1.82 12.48
N TYR A 32 -7.95 1.98 11.77
CA TYR A 32 -6.61 1.89 12.34
C TYR A 32 -5.88 3.23 12.30
N THR A 33 -5.54 3.77 13.47
CA THR A 33 -4.66 4.93 13.59
C THR A 33 -3.22 4.54 13.25
N HIS A 34 -2.50 5.37 12.48
CA HIS A 34 -1.14 5.08 12.02
C HIS A 34 -0.33 6.32 11.65
N LYS A 35 1.00 6.14 11.53
CA LYS A 35 1.96 7.20 11.18
C LYS A 35 2.11 7.50 9.68
N PHE A 36 1.72 6.56 8.81
CA PHE A 36 1.91 6.71 7.36
C PHE A 36 0.77 7.53 6.73
N THR A 37 0.83 8.85 6.84
CA THR A 37 -0.16 9.75 6.25
C THR A 37 0.45 10.56 5.11
N PRO A 38 -0.36 11.12 4.18
CA PRO A 38 0.15 12.00 3.12
C PRO A 38 0.99 13.17 3.64
N GLU A 39 0.64 13.69 4.82
CA GLU A 39 1.35 14.82 5.44
C GLU A 39 2.71 14.39 6.00
N ALA A 40 2.79 13.20 6.60
CA ALA A 40 4.03 12.67 7.17
C ALA A 40 4.98 12.07 6.11
N TYR A 41 4.44 11.61 4.98
CA TYR A 41 5.17 10.97 3.88
C TYR A 41 4.77 11.58 2.52
N PRO A 42 5.06 12.87 2.26
CA PRO A 42 4.57 13.59 1.08
C PRO A 42 5.09 13.04 -0.25
N ASN A 43 6.27 12.40 -0.25
CA ASN A 43 6.90 11.86 -1.45
C ASN A 43 6.44 10.43 -1.79
N SER A 44 5.61 9.81 -0.94
CA SER A 44 5.21 8.41 -1.10
C SER A 44 3.90 8.22 -1.88
N ASP A 45 3.28 9.30 -2.37
CA ASP A 45 1.99 9.29 -3.08
C ASP A 45 0.92 8.47 -2.33
N LEU A 46 0.69 8.80 -1.07
CA LEU A 46 -0.29 8.15 -0.21
C LEU A 46 -1.73 8.60 -0.54
N THR A 47 -2.09 8.54 -1.82
CA THR A 47 -3.37 9.01 -2.34
C THR A 47 -4.47 7.95 -2.15
N ASN A 48 -5.66 8.39 -1.73
CA ASN A 48 -6.82 7.52 -1.46
C ASN A 48 -6.44 6.32 -0.56
N ASN A 49 -6.88 5.12 -0.93
CA ASN A 49 -6.58 3.85 -0.28
C ASN A 49 -5.76 2.94 -1.21
N TYR A 50 -4.98 3.51 -2.12
CA TYR A 50 -4.19 2.73 -3.05
C TYR A 50 -2.97 2.11 -2.36
N CYS A 51 -2.60 0.92 -2.76
CA CYS A 51 -1.45 0.23 -2.19
C CYS A 51 -0.16 1.00 -2.45
N ARG A 52 0.66 1.19 -1.41
CA ARG A 52 1.92 1.93 -1.49
C ARG A 52 2.96 1.26 -0.60
N ASN A 53 4.22 1.62 -0.81
CA ASN A 53 5.32 1.25 0.08
C ASN A 53 6.06 2.52 0.52
N PRO A 54 5.58 3.22 1.57
CA PRO A 54 6.21 4.44 2.07
C PRO A 54 7.51 4.19 2.83
N ASN A 55 7.85 2.94 3.15
CA ASN A 55 9.04 2.60 3.93
C ASN A 55 9.78 1.37 3.36
N PRO A 56 10.36 1.48 2.15
CA PRO A 56 10.99 0.36 1.45
C PRO A 56 12.28 -0.14 2.12
N ALA A 57 12.80 0.58 3.12
CA ALA A 57 13.86 0.08 3.99
C ALA A 57 13.37 -1.11 4.85
N HIS A 58 12.09 -1.14 5.20
CA HIS A 58 11.49 -2.15 6.08
C HIS A 58 10.48 -3.07 5.38
N ASP A 59 9.86 -2.63 4.29
CA ASP A 59 8.84 -3.41 3.56
C ASP A 59 9.29 -3.76 2.14
N HIS A 60 8.86 -4.92 1.63
CA HIS A 60 9.36 -5.48 0.37
C HIS A 60 8.36 -5.45 -0.80
N ALA A 61 7.14 -4.99 -0.57
CA ALA A 61 6.08 -4.88 -1.58
C ALA A 61 5.05 -3.81 -1.19
N PRO A 62 4.24 -3.29 -2.13
CA PRO A 62 3.14 -2.40 -1.79
C PRO A 62 2.13 -3.06 -0.85
N TRP A 63 1.68 -2.30 0.14
CA TRP A 63 0.75 -2.73 1.16
C TRP A 63 -0.26 -1.61 1.47
N CYS A 64 -1.24 -1.92 2.31
CA CYS A 64 -2.14 -0.92 2.88
C CYS A 64 -2.63 -1.35 4.27
N TYR A 65 -3.07 -0.38 5.08
CA TYR A 65 -3.97 -0.67 6.19
C TYR A 65 -5.31 -1.16 5.64
N THR A 66 -6.03 -2.01 6.36
CA THR A 66 -7.33 -2.53 5.88
C THR A 66 -8.50 -1.93 6.64
N THR A 67 -9.70 -2.01 6.08
CA THR A 67 -10.94 -1.66 6.80
C THR A 67 -11.49 -2.81 7.64
N SER A 68 -10.90 -4.01 7.54
CA SER A 68 -11.35 -5.21 8.25
C SER A 68 -10.80 -5.22 9.68
N PRO A 69 -11.65 -5.44 10.72
CA PRO A 69 -11.19 -5.51 12.10
C PRO A 69 -10.26 -6.69 12.38
N LYS A 70 -10.25 -7.71 11.51
CA LYS A 70 -9.46 -8.94 11.66
C LYS A 70 -8.01 -8.78 11.19
N LYS A 71 -7.70 -7.74 10.39
CA LYS A 71 -6.38 -7.58 9.77
C LYS A 71 -6.02 -6.11 9.69
N ARG A 72 -5.09 -5.68 10.53
CA ARG A 72 -4.64 -4.27 10.57
C ARG A 72 -4.08 -3.78 9.25
N TRP A 73 -3.21 -4.57 8.63
CA TRP A 73 -2.58 -4.28 7.34
C TRP A 73 -2.21 -5.58 6.64
N ALA A 74 -2.04 -5.55 5.31
CA ALA A 74 -1.46 -6.64 4.55
C ALA A 74 -0.88 -6.15 3.22
N PHE A 75 -0.03 -6.96 2.60
CA PHE A 75 0.44 -6.74 1.23
C PHE A 75 -0.71 -6.80 0.22
N CYS A 76 -0.50 -6.15 -0.92
CA CYS A 76 -1.51 -6.08 -1.97
C CYS A 76 -1.35 -7.14 -3.05
N ALA A 77 -2.46 -7.43 -3.73
CA ALA A 77 -2.54 -8.40 -4.82
C ALA A 77 -1.95 -7.85 -6.13
N ILE A 78 -0.72 -7.37 -6.11
CA ILE A 78 -0.07 -6.74 -7.26
C ILE A 78 1.07 -7.66 -7.73
N PRO A 79 1.11 -8.08 -9.00
CA PRO A 79 2.22 -8.87 -9.50
C PRO A 79 3.51 -8.02 -9.59
N LYS A 80 4.67 -8.67 -9.45
CA LYS A 80 5.93 -8.04 -9.86
C LYS A 80 5.94 -7.88 -11.38
N CYS A 81 6.49 -6.76 -11.86
CA CYS A 81 6.68 -6.59 -13.29
C CYS A 81 7.64 -7.66 -13.80
N LEU A 82 7.26 -8.32 -14.90
CA LEU A 82 8.20 -9.11 -15.65
C LEU A 82 9.20 -8.13 -16.24
N ASN A 83 10.41 -8.10 -15.69
CA ASN A 83 11.51 -7.50 -16.41
C ASN A 83 11.69 -8.41 -17.63
N SER A 84 11.17 -8.01 -18.79
CA SER A 84 11.58 -8.60 -20.06
C SER A 84 13.10 -8.47 -20.11
N LYS A 85 13.79 -9.60 -19.93
CA LYS A 85 15.19 -9.70 -20.32
C LYS A 85 15.29 -9.58 -21.82
#